data_AF-A0A4V2AVK4-F1
#
_entry.id   AF-A0A4V2AVK4-F1
#
_cell.length_a   1.000
_cell.length_b   1.000
_cell.length_c   1.000
_cell.angle_alpha   90.00
_cell.angle_beta   90.00
_cell.angle_gamma   90.00
#
_symmetry.space_group_name_H-M   'P 1'
#
loop_
_entity.id
_entity.type
_entity.pdbx_description
1 polymer ?
#
loop_
_entity_poly.entity_id
_entity_poly.type
_entity_poly.pdbx_seq_one_letter_code
_entity_poly.pdbx_strand_id
1 'polypeptide(L)'
;MKTLILATILSLSVSIAGCTPAAGALSQLKQVFIPAPIDPLGMNASYGRNFAKLALSGSVAEDSAPWSDSEWPSLDAGIANRWLAVDSGDEATSQFDYELKSYEELSRMTVEEIRLLSPAEKFDIYNGRYDYPTVKAEWTRNQNADQSDSLIHGWASASLNFEEPSMVKVTSEDGIEIVFTSSDVKALLSYYQGQVAFSRTSLLGEKCRVEFDRFAEKACKETNPGAFHLVLANELGLKNQGFVMDMKFDGATLNFPVHSYRSTVLQDNLMPLPNSATGTSREIEVQ
;
A
#
# COMPACT_ATOMS: atom_id res chain seq x y z
N MET A 1 50.18 -0.43 2.84
CA MET A 1 49.62 0.51 1.85
C MET A 1 48.15 0.67 2.17
N LYS A 2 47.79 1.79 2.81
CA LYS A 2 46.43 2.15 3.23
C LYS A 2 45.86 3.06 2.14
N THR A 3 44.63 2.82 1.70
CA THR A 3 43.84 3.84 1.00
C THR A 3 42.43 3.79 1.55
N LEU A 4 42.22 4.66 2.52
CA LEU A 4 40.95 4.99 3.16
C LEU A 4 40.33 6.10 2.31
N ILE A 5 39.19 5.87 1.67
CA ILE A 5 38.44 6.92 0.98
C ILE A 5 37.47 7.52 1.99
N LEU A 6 37.81 8.71 2.46
CA LEU A 6 37.03 9.57 3.33
C LEU A 6 35.96 10.26 2.47
N ALA A 7 34.69 9.90 2.63
CA ALA A 7 33.57 10.65 2.06
C ALA A 7 33.07 11.65 3.12
N THR A 8 33.46 12.90 2.95
CA THR A 8 33.03 14.06 3.73
C THR A 8 31.55 14.33 3.45
N ILE A 9 30.67 14.07 4.42
CA ILE A 9 29.27 14.52 4.37
C ILE A 9 29.22 15.88 5.06
N LEU A 10 29.08 16.94 4.25
CA LEU A 10 28.80 18.29 4.71
C LEU A 10 27.43 18.31 5.41
N SER A 11 27.43 18.70 6.67
CA SER A 11 26.24 19.05 7.45
C SER A 11 25.60 20.33 6.88
N LEU A 12 24.48 20.20 6.18
CA LEU A 12 23.61 21.33 5.85
C LEU A 12 22.53 21.45 6.92
N SER A 13 22.75 22.33 7.89
CA SER A 13 21.74 22.73 8.88
C SER A 13 20.72 23.64 8.21
N VAL A 14 19.55 23.10 7.89
CA VAL A 14 18.38 23.89 7.48
C VAL A 14 17.44 24.00 8.67
N SER A 15 17.46 25.16 9.31
CA SER A 15 16.48 25.57 10.31
C SER A 15 15.22 26.04 9.59
N ILE A 16 14.13 25.27 9.67
CA ILE A 16 12.78 25.78 9.36
C ILE A 16 12.00 25.79 10.67
N ALA A 17 11.73 27.00 11.16
CA ALA A 17 10.76 27.26 12.19
C ALA A 17 9.36 27.22 11.59
N GLY A 18 8.45 26.45 12.21
CA GLY A 18 7.02 26.47 11.93
C GLY A 18 6.26 25.79 13.06
N CYS A 19 5.54 26.57 13.86
CA CYS A 19 4.68 26.08 14.94
C CYS A 19 3.21 25.92 14.46
N THR A 20 2.66 24.70 14.68
CA THR A 20 1.33 24.33 15.26
C THR A 20 -0.01 24.74 14.61
N PRO A 21 -1.17 24.07 14.89
CA PRO A 21 -1.44 22.83 15.66
C PRO A 21 -2.35 21.78 14.95
N ALA A 22 -2.61 20.68 15.67
CA ALA A 22 -3.29 19.43 15.32
C ALA A 22 -4.83 19.48 15.09
N ALA A 23 -5.34 18.57 14.27
CA ALA A 23 -6.50 17.69 14.55
C ALA A 23 -6.80 16.76 13.35
N GLY A 24 -6.90 15.46 13.60
CA GLY A 24 -7.32 14.42 12.65
C GLY A 24 -6.14 13.68 12.04
N ALA A 25 -5.93 12.42 12.45
CA ALA A 25 -4.89 11.55 11.93
C ALA A 25 -5.09 11.33 10.41
N LEU A 26 -4.40 12.13 9.61
CA LEU A 26 -4.18 11.84 8.19
C LEU A 26 -2.99 10.89 8.11
N SER A 27 -3.13 9.82 7.33
CA SER A 27 -2.05 8.86 7.07
C SER A 27 -0.74 9.62 6.84
N GLN A 28 0.30 9.32 7.63
CA GLN A 28 1.62 9.95 7.52
C GLN A 28 2.40 9.47 6.29
N LEU A 29 1.73 9.34 5.15
CA LEU A 29 2.38 9.20 3.88
C LEU A 29 3.21 10.47 3.63
N LYS A 30 4.52 10.37 3.89
CA LYS A 30 5.49 11.18 3.16
C LYS A 30 5.57 10.59 1.74
N GLN A 31 4.48 10.70 0.99
CA GLN A 31 4.46 10.41 -0.44
C GLN A 31 4.47 11.74 -1.18
N VAL A 32 5.32 11.87 -2.18
CA VAL A 32 5.23 13.00 -3.10
C VAL A 32 4.20 12.61 -4.15
N PHE A 33 3.01 13.17 -3.99
CA PHE A 33 1.93 13.03 -4.95
C PHE A 33 2.25 13.86 -6.18
N ILE A 34 2.32 13.20 -7.32
CA ILE A 34 2.40 13.85 -8.63
C ILE A 34 1.09 13.54 -9.34
N PRO A 35 0.12 14.47 -9.39
CA PRO A 35 -1.13 14.26 -10.12
C PRO A 35 -0.82 13.96 -11.58
N ALA A 36 -1.25 12.79 -12.06
CA ALA A 36 -1.28 12.50 -13.47
C ALA A 36 -2.49 13.20 -14.10
N PRO A 37 -2.40 13.64 -15.36
CA PRO A 37 -3.54 14.26 -16.01
C PRO A 37 -4.70 13.29 -16.15
N ILE A 38 -5.88 13.76 -15.77
CA ILE A 38 -7.16 13.05 -15.90
C ILE A 38 -7.57 12.94 -17.38
N ASP A 39 -7.06 13.86 -18.20
CA ASP A 39 -7.22 13.86 -19.64
C ASP A 39 -6.25 12.84 -20.27
N PRO A 40 -6.74 11.84 -21.03
CA PRO A 40 -5.93 10.94 -21.86
C PRO A 40 -4.82 11.63 -22.66
N LEU A 41 -5.06 12.86 -23.13
CA LEU A 41 -4.11 13.63 -23.93
C LEU A 41 -2.93 14.17 -23.10
N GLY A 42 -3.14 14.40 -21.80
CA GLY A 42 -2.12 14.86 -20.87
C GLY A 42 -1.29 13.72 -20.25
N MET A 43 -1.73 12.47 -20.36
CA MET A 43 -1.00 11.33 -19.79
C MET A 43 0.42 11.20 -20.38
N ASN A 44 1.31 10.47 -19.69
CA ASN A 44 2.69 10.27 -20.11
C ASN A 44 2.77 9.93 -21.62
N ALA A 45 3.64 10.63 -22.37
CA ALA A 45 3.78 10.47 -23.81
C ALA A 45 4.18 9.04 -24.25
N SER A 46 4.70 8.22 -23.31
CA SER A 46 4.96 6.80 -23.54
C SER A 46 3.72 5.92 -23.62
N TYR A 47 2.56 6.40 -23.17
CA TYR A 47 1.32 5.63 -23.26
C TYR A 47 0.84 5.55 -24.71
N GLY A 48 0.58 4.33 -25.19
CA GLY A 48 -0.21 4.11 -26.37
C GLY A 48 -1.61 4.68 -26.18
N ARG A 49 -2.09 5.43 -27.17
CA ARG A 49 -3.43 6.08 -27.16
C ARG A 49 -4.32 5.65 -28.32
N ASN A 50 -3.74 4.96 -29.31
CA ASN A 50 -4.51 4.45 -30.43
C ASN A 50 -5.23 3.19 -29.99
N PHE A 51 -6.54 3.31 -29.77
CA PHE A 51 -7.39 2.22 -29.30
C PHE A 51 -7.20 0.92 -30.10
N ALA A 52 -7.08 1.01 -31.43
CA ALA A 52 -6.92 -0.17 -32.29
C ALA A 52 -5.59 -0.93 -32.07
N LYS A 53 -4.65 -0.35 -31.32
CA LYS A 53 -3.36 -0.96 -30.95
C LYS A 53 -3.28 -1.30 -29.46
N LEU A 54 -4.28 -0.92 -28.67
CA LEU A 54 -4.32 -1.26 -27.25
C LEU A 54 -4.65 -2.72 -27.10
N ALA A 55 -3.99 -3.38 -26.15
CA ALA A 55 -4.41 -4.70 -25.74
C ALA A 55 -5.81 -4.60 -25.11
N LEU A 56 -6.64 -5.61 -25.35
CA LEU A 56 -7.96 -5.71 -24.70
C LEU A 56 -7.92 -6.59 -23.45
N SER A 57 -6.76 -7.15 -23.12
CA SER A 57 -6.51 -7.88 -21.90
C SER A 57 -5.03 -7.80 -21.57
N GLY A 58 -4.71 -7.95 -20.29
CA GLY A 58 -3.33 -8.00 -19.82
C GLY A 58 -3.29 -8.41 -18.37
N SER A 59 -2.12 -8.87 -17.95
CA SER A 59 -1.86 -9.25 -16.58
C SER A 59 -0.40 -9.02 -16.24
N VAL A 60 -0.12 -8.86 -14.96
CA VAL A 60 1.24 -9.09 -14.45
C VAL A 60 1.67 -10.52 -14.75
N ALA A 61 2.98 -10.75 -14.75
CA ALA A 61 3.51 -12.11 -14.85
C ALA A 61 3.02 -12.97 -13.67
N GLU A 62 2.83 -14.27 -13.89
CA GLU A 62 2.22 -15.17 -12.90
C GLU A 62 3.03 -15.26 -11.60
N ASP A 63 4.36 -15.25 -11.71
CA ASP A 63 5.31 -15.19 -10.60
C ASP A 63 5.36 -13.82 -9.90
N SER A 64 4.76 -12.79 -10.52
CA SER A 64 4.65 -11.42 -10.01
C SER A 64 3.20 -11.07 -9.60
N ALA A 65 2.33 -12.07 -9.46
CA ALA A 65 0.97 -11.86 -8.99
C ALA A 65 0.99 -11.34 -7.53
N PRO A 66 0.16 -10.32 -7.20
CA PRO A 66 0.15 -9.79 -5.85
C PRO A 66 -0.38 -10.83 -4.87
N TRP A 67 0.35 -10.98 -3.77
CA TRP A 67 -0.03 -11.87 -2.69
C TRP A 67 -1.14 -11.28 -1.81
N SER A 68 -1.95 -12.17 -1.25
CA SER A 68 -3.04 -11.81 -0.32
C SER A 68 -2.55 -11.82 1.13
N ASP A 69 -3.12 -10.94 1.96
CA ASP A 69 -2.93 -10.90 3.41
C ASP A 69 -4.04 -10.09 4.09
N SER A 70 -3.97 -10.00 5.42
CA SER A 70 -4.76 -9.03 6.20
C SER A 70 -4.42 -7.58 5.81
N GLU A 71 -5.38 -6.68 5.98
CA GLU A 71 -5.15 -5.24 5.87
C GLU A 71 -4.44 -4.64 7.10
N TRP A 72 -4.19 -5.46 8.14
CA TRP A 72 -3.64 -5.06 9.43
C TRP A 72 -4.42 -3.87 10.02
N PRO A 73 -5.68 -4.11 10.43
CA PRO A 73 -6.58 -3.07 10.92
C PRO A 73 -5.95 -2.31 12.09
N SER A 74 -6.11 -0.99 12.09
CA SER A 74 -5.60 -0.17 13.18
C SER A 74 -6.33 -0.48 14.49
N LEU A 75 -7.61 -0.87 14.43
CA LEU A 75 -8.37 -1.32 15.60
C LEU A 75 -7.76 -2.55 16.30
N ASP A 76 -6.96 -3.35 15.59
CA ASP A 76 -6.27 -4.52 16.14
C ASP A 76 -4.80 -4.21 16.45
N ALA A 77 -4.44 -2.93 16.59
CA ALA A 77 -3.07 -2.45 16.76
C ALA A 77 -2.13 -2.69 15.56
N GLY A 78 -2.67 -2.87 14.35
CA GLY A 78 -1.88 -3.00 13.13
C GLY A 78 -0.90 -4.17 13.21
N ILE A 79 0.39 -3.94 12.96
CA ILE A 79 1.40 -5.03 13.00
C ILE A 79 1.86 -5.41 14.41
N ALA A 80 1.38 -4.70 15.44
CA ALA A 80 1.54 -5.10 16.84
C ALA A 80 0.50 -6.13 17.29
N ASN A 81 -0.43 -6.54 16.40
CA ASN A 81 -1.40 -7.59 16.66
C ASN A 81 -0.72 -8.96 16.85
N ARG A 82 -0.97 -9.63 17.98
CA ARG A 82 -0.60 -11.03 18.20
C ARG A 82 -1.61 -11.97 17.52
N TRP A 83 -1.74 -11.85 16.20
CA TRP A 83 -2.80 -12.47 15.41
C TRP A 83 -2.88 -14.00 15.56
N LEU A 84 -1.72 -14.68 15.66
CA LEU A 84 -1.66 -16.13 15.91
C LEU A 84 -2.13 -16.55 17.31
N ALA A 85 -1.99 -15.69 18.31
CA ALA A 85 -2.46 -15.97 19.67
C ALA A 85 -3.99 -15.90 19.72
N VAL A 86 -4.58 -14.90 19.06
CA VAL A 86 -6.04 -14.77 18.91
C VAL A 86 -6.63 -15.98 18.20
N ASP A 87 -6.05 -16.39 17.08
CA ASP A 87 -6.49 -17.55 16.30
C ASP A 87 -6.37 -18.88 17.08
N SER A 88 -5.48 -18.93 18.09
CA SER A 88 -5.31 -20.10 18.96
C SER A 88 -6.36 -20.21 20.07
N GLY A 89 -7.30 -19.26 20.14
CA GLY A 89 -8.38 -19.23 21.14
C GLY A 89 -8.03 -18.50 22.43
N ASP A 90 -6.92 -17.74 22.45
CA ASP A 90 -6.52 -16.92 23.58
C ASP A 90 -7.20 -15.54 23.50
N GLU A 91 -8.52 -15.53 23.71
CA GLU A 91 -9.41 -14.34 23.57
C GLU A 91 -9.05 -13.19 24.54
N ALA A 92 -8.13 -13.39 25.47
CA ALA A 92 -7.79 -12.46 26.55
C ALA A 92 -6.62 -11.51 26.25
N THR A 93 -5.89 -11.67 25.14
CA THR A 93 -4.82 -10.72 24.80
C THR A 93 -5.39 -9.44 24.22
N SER A 94 -5.49 -8.42 25.06
CA SER A 94 -5.61 -7.04 24.58
C SER A 94 -4.46 -6.71 23.64
N GLN A 95 -4.78 -6.14 22.47
CA GLN A 95 -3.81 -5.87 21.40
C GLN A 95 -2.96 -4.62 21.66
N PHE A 96 -3.35 -3.80 22.62
CA PHE A 96 -2.73 -2.49 22.89
C PHE A 96 -1.92 -2.41 24.19
N ASP A 97 -2.02 -3.40 25.07
CA ASP A 97 -1.38 -3.35 26.40
C ASP A 97 -0.90 -4.70 26.92
N TYR A 98 -0.66 -5.66 26.03
CA TYR A 98 -0.03 -6.93 26.42
C TYR A 98 1.36 -6.72 27.04
N GLU A 99 1.75 -7.66 27.90
CA GLU A 99 3.05 -7.62 28.56
C GLU A 99 4.18 -7.84 27.53
N LEU A 100 5.11 -6.87 27.49
CA LEU A 100 6.34 -6.91 26.72
C LEU A 100 7.43 -7.63 27.51
N LYS A 101 7.96 -8.72 26.94
CA LYS A 101 8.92 -9.60 27.62
C LYS A 101 10.32 -9.03 27.61
N SER A 102 11.03 -9.13 28.73
CA SER A 102 12.45 -8.83 28.81
C SER A 102 13.28 -9.87 28.05
N TYR A 103 14.55 -9.54 27.73
CA TYR A 103 15.49 -10.52 27.18
C TYR A 103 15.58 -11.79 28.04
N GLU A 104 15.62 -11.65 29.37
CA GLU A 104 15.75 -12.78 30.29
C GLU A 104 14.55 -13.74 30.20
N GLU A 105 13.34 -13.20 30.07
CA GLU A 105 12.12 -13.99 29.84
C GLU A 105 12.13 -14.65 28.46
N LEU A 106 12.44 -13.89 27.41
CA LEU A 106 12.50 -14.39 26.03
C LEU A 106 13.53 -15.53 25.88
N SER A 107 14.67 -15.43 26.56
CA SER A 107 15.72 -16.46 26.54
C SER A 107 15.28 -17.82 27.12
N ARG A 108 14.17 -17.83 27.87
CA ARG A 108 13.57 -19.04 28.47
C ARG A 108 12.35 -19.53 27.69
N MET A 109 11.83 -18.73 26.78
CA MET A 109 10.69 -19.10 25.95
C MET A 109 11.11 -20.10 24.87
N THR A 110 10.19 -20.99 24.56
CA THR A 110 10.28 -21.90 23.43
C THR A 110 10.03 -21.15 22.12
N VAL A 111 10.50 -21.73 21.01
CA VAL A 111 10.26 -21.19 19.66
C VAL A 111 8.76 -21.06 19.36
N GLU A 112 7.93 -21.98 19.85
CA GLU A 112 6.48 -21.92 19.64
C GLU A 112 5.82 -20.79 20.45
N GLU A 113 6.31 -20.48 21.65
CA GLU A 113 5.83 -19.31 22.40
C GLU A 113 6.25 -17.99 21.72
N ILE A 114 7.48 -17.91 21.20
CA ILE A 114 7.96 -16.74 20.44
C ILE A 114 7.17 -16.59 19.13
N ARG A 115 6.77 -17.70 18.51
CA ARG A 115 5.94 -17.69 17.29
C ARG A 115 4.59 -16.99 17.50
N LEU A 116 4.04 -16.97 18.72
CA LEU A 116 2.77 -16.30 19.03
C LEU A 116 2.91 -14.78 19.22
N LEU A 117 4.14 -14.25 19.29
CA LEU A 117 4.38 -12.81 19.35
C LEU A 117 3.98 -12.12 18.04
N SER A 118 3.67 -10.83 18.13
CA SER A 118 3.27 -10.02 16.98
C SER A 118 4.43 -9.83 15.98
N PRO A 119 4.12 -9.51 14.71
CA PRO A 119 5.16 -9.16 13.74
C PRO A 119 6.10 -8.06 14.23
N ALA A 120 5.57 -7.02 14.89
CA ALA A 120 6.36 -5.92 15.45
C ALA A 120 7.30 -6.38 16.59
N GLU A 121 6.82 -7.21 17.53
CA GLU A 121 7.65 -7.76 18.60
C GLU A 121 8.80 -8.59 18.04
N LYS A 122 8.50 -9.51 17.11
CA LYS A 122 9.51 -10.36 16.47
C LYS A 122 10.56 -9.51 15.76
N PHE A 123 10.15 -8.43 15.08
CA PHE A 123 11.07 -7.52 14.42
C PHE A 123 11.97 -6.78 15.41
N ASP A 124 11.41 -6.25 16.50
CA ASP A 124 12.20 -5.56 17.54
C ASP A 124 13.20 -6.53 18.22
N ILE A 125 12.76 -7.75 18.56
CA ILE A 125 13.62 -8.80 19.16
C ILE A 125 14.74 -9.21 18.21
N TYR A 126 14.45 -9.40 16.92
CA TYR A 126 15.45 -9.72 15.91
C TYR A 126 16.57 -8.67 15.86
N ASN A 127 16.22 -7.38 16.06
CA ASN A 127 17.17 -6.26 16.09
C ASN A 127 17.80 -6.02 17.48
N GLY A 128 17.59 -6.90 18.47
CA GLY A 128 18.11 -6.73 19.84
C GLY A 128 17.47 -5.58 20.61
N ARG A 129 16.24 -5.19 20.25
CA ARG A 129 15.52 -4.03 20.81
C ARG A 129 14.42 -4.45 21.77
N TYR A 130 14.81 -4.76 23.01
CA TYR A 130 13.87 -5.11 24.09
C TYR A 130 13.16 -3.89 24.72
N ASP A 131 13.40 -2.69 24.19
CA ASP A 131 12.60 -1.49 24.46
C ASP A 131 11.39 -1.37 23.51
N TYR A 132 11.23 -2.30 22.56
CA TYR A 132 10.08 -2.45 21.65
C TYR A 132 9.61 -1.16 20.96
N PRO A 133 10.52 -0.45 20.25
CA PRO A 133 10.18 0.81 19.60
C PRO A 133 9.10 0.66 18.53
N THR A 134 9.08 -0.45 17.77
CA THR A 134 8.10 -0.67 16.70
C THR A 134 6.72 -0.95 17.27
N VAL A 135 6.63 -1.78 18.32
CA VAL A 135 5.37 -2.05 19.02
C VAL A 135 4.77 -0.76 19.58
N LYS A 136 5.58 0.03 20.30
CA LYS A 136 5.14 1.30 20.89
C LYS A 136 4.72 2.31 19.84
N ALA A 137 5.40 2.35 18.70
CA ALA A 137 5.01 3.19 17.57
C ALA A 137 3.65 2.79 17.00
N GLU A 138 3.40 1.49 16.80
CA GLU A 138 2.11 0.99 16.34
C GLU A 138 0.98 1.25 17.34
N TRP A 139 1.21 0.97 18.64
CA TRP A 139 0.23 1.32 19.67
C TRP A 139 -0.11 2.80 19.65
N THR A 140 0.90 3.66 19.60
CA THR A 140 0.69 5.12 19.53
C THR A 140 -0.06 5.54 18.27
N ARG A 141 0.28 4.96 17.11
CA ARG A 141 -0.39 5.24 15.84
C ARG A 141 -1.87 4.85 15.86
N ASN A 142 -2.18 3.74 16.53
CA ASN A 142 -3.47 3.07 16.42
C ASN A 142 -4.44 3.33 17.59
N GLN A 143 -3.97 3.88 18.71
CA GLN A 143 -4.75 4.03 19.95
C GLN A 143 -6.07 4.81 19.80
N ASN A 144 -6.19 5.66 18.79
CA ASN A 144 -7.41 6.44 18.49
C ASN A 144 -7.81 6.34 17.01
N ALA A 145 -7.47 5.23 16.36
CA ALA A 145 -7.74 5.05 14.95
C ALA A 145 -9.25 4.97 14.64
N ASP A 146 -9.64 5.46 13.47
CA ASP A 146 -10.98 5.25 12.94
C ASP A 146 -11.16 3.75 12.62
N GLN A 147 -12.39 3.24 12.67
CA GLN A 147 -12.71 1.86 12.30
C GLN A 147 -12.27 1.52 10.86
N SER A 148 -12.19 2.51 9.98
CA SER A 148 -11.77 2.36 8.59
C SER A 148 -10.25 2.48 8.37
N ASP A 149 -9.46 2.81 9.39
CA ASP A 149 -8.02 2.97 9.25
C ASP A 149 -7.28 1.63 9.28
N SER A 150 -6.46 1.36 8.27
CA SER A 150 -5.65 0.15 8.18
C SER A 150 -4.36 0.38 7.38
N LEU A 151 -3.52 -0.66 7.27
CA LEU A 151 -2.35 -0.67 6.39
C LEU A 151 -2.68 -1.14 4.97
N ILE A 152 -3.95 -1.13 4.54
CA ILE A 152 -4.38 -1.60 3.22
C ILE A 152 -3.60 -0.95 2.06
N HIS A 153 -3.26 0.33 2.18
CA HIS A 153 -2.44 1.05 1.18
C HIS A 153 -0.99 0.53 1.14
N GLY A 154 -0.43 0.19 2.30
CA GLY A 154 0.89 -0.41 2.43
C GLY A 154 0.92 -1.83 1.90
N TRP A 155 -0.10 -2.65 2.23
CA TRP A 155 -0.28 -4.00 1.70
C TRP A 155 -0.43 -4.00 0.17
N ALA A 156 -1.33 -3.17 -0.38
CA ALA A 156 -1.54 -3.09 -1.82
C ALA A 156 -0.24 -2.73 -2.56
N SER A 157 0.55 -1.80 -2.02
CA SER A 157 1.87 -1.48 -2.57
C SER A 157 2.87 -2.63 -2.40
N ALA A 158 2.93 -3.25 -1.22
CA ALA A 158 3.87 -4.32 -0.92
C ALA A 158 3.63 -5.55 -1.80
N SER A 159 2.37 -5.94 -2.00
CA SER A 159 1.98 -7.07 -2.82
C SER A 159 2.42 -6.95 -4.28
N LEU A 160 2.50 -5.73 -4.82
CA LEU A 160 2.95 -5.47 -6.19
C LEU A 160 4.48 -5.38 -6.33
N ASN A 161 5.20 -5.07 -5.25
CA ASN A 161 6.62 -4.73 -5.30
C ASN A 161 7.54 -5.81 -4.72
N PHE A 162 7.00 -6.80 -4.00
CA PHE A 162 7.76 -7.88 -3.40
C PHE A 162 7.15 -9.22 -3.77
N GLU A 163 8.02 -10.20 -4.05
CA GLU A 163 7.64 -11.60 -4.17
C GLU A 163 6.93 -12.07 -2.90
N GLU A 164 6.02 -13.05 -3.05
CA GLU A 164 5.28 -13.58 -1.92
C GLU A 164 6.22 -14.16 -0.85
N PRO A 165 6.23 -13.59 0.37
CA PRO A 165 7.16 -14.04 1.39
C PRO A 165 6.83 -15.46 1.86
N SER A 166 7.85 -16.31 1.92
CA SER A 166 7.77 -17.58 2.65
C SER A 166 8.06 -17.39 4.14
N MET A 167 7.75 -18.41 4.95
CA MET A 167 8.19 -18.46 6.35
C MET A 167 9.73 -18.41 6.43
N VAL A 168 10.26 -17.64 7.38
CA VAL A 168 11.70 -17.51 7.62
C VAL A 168 12.00 -17.79 9.09
N LYS A 169 13.06 -18.57 9.33
CA LYS A 169 13.62 -18.78 10.66
C LYS A 169 14.94 -18.02 10.76
N VAL A 170 15.09 -17.23 11.81
CA VAL A 170 16.29 -16.44 12.07
C VAL A 170 16.69 -16.58 13.53
N THR A 171 17.94 -16.24 13.82
CA THR A 171 18.43 -16.12 15.19
C THR A 171 18.91 -14.68 15.38
N SER A 172 18.46 -14.01 16.44
CA SER A 172 18.96 -12.67 16.76
C SER A 172 20.44 -12.71 17.16
N GLU A 173 21.11 -11.55 17.19
CA GLU A 173 22.50 -11.47 17.66
C GLU A 173 22.67 -11.97 19.12
N ASP A 174 21.60 -11.85 19.92
CA ASP A 174 21.56 -12.30 21.32
C ASP A 174 21.18 -13.80 21.47
N GLY A 175 21.03 -14.53 20.35
CA GLY A 175 20.81 -15.98 20.37
C GLY A 175 19.34 -16.42 20.49
N ILE A 176 18.38 -15.51 20.36
CA ILE A 176 16.95 -15.86 20.39
C ILE A 176 16.55 -16.39 19.02
N GLU A 177 16.01 -17.62 18.97
CA GLU A 177 15.43 -18.19 17.76
C GLU A 177 14.03 -17.62 17.51
N ILE A 178 13.82 -17.08 16.31
CA ILE A 178 12.58 -16.40 15.92
C ILE A 178 12.07 -17.02 14.62
N VAL A 179 10.79 -17.37 14.60
CA VAL A 179 10.09 -17.82 13.40
C VAL A 179 9.13 -16.73 12.94
N PHE A 180 9.46 -16.12 11.81
CA PHE A 180 8.52 -15.28 11.08
C PHE A 180 7.72 -16.16 10.14
N THR A 181 6.42 -16.25 10.36
CA THR A 181 5.49 -16.84 9.38
C THR A 181 5.41 -15.97 8.12
N SER A 182 4.80 -16.49 7.04
CA SER A 182 4.58 -15.71 5.82
C SER A 182 3.84 -14.40 6.11
N SER A 183 2.74 -14.45 6.88
CA SER A 183 1.99 -13.25 7.25
C SER A 183 2.77 -12.30 8.16
N ASP A 184 3.68 -12.77 9.02
CA ASP A 184 4.54 -11.84 9.79
C ASP A 184 5.44 -11.02 8.86
N VAL A 185 6.04 -11.65 7.84
CA VAL A 185 6.88 -10.93 6.86
C VAL A 185 6.04 -10.00 6.00
N LYS A 186 4.85 -10.44 5.56
CA LYS A 186 3.89 -9.61 4.82
C LYS A 186 3.42 -8.40 5.63
N ALA A 187 3.20 -8.54 6.93
CA ALA A 187 2.91 -7.45 7.85
C ALA A 187 4.01 -6.40 7.84
N LEU A 188 5.27 -6.85 8.00
CA LEU A 188 6.44 -5.96 8.02
C LEU A 188 6.65 -5.23 6.70
N LEU A 189 6.45 -5.91 5.56
CA LEU A 189 6.51 -5.28 4.24
C LEU A 189 5.37 -4.27 4.03
N SER A 190 4.17 -4.59 4.50
CA SER A 190 3.01 -3.69 4.45
C SER A 190 3.23 -2.45 5.30
N TYR A 191 3.74 -2.62 6.53
CA TYR A 191 4.14 -1.52 7.40
C TYR A 191 5.27 -0.69 6.79
N TYR A 192 6.28 -1.35 6.21
CA TYR A 192 7.37 -0.65 5.53
C TYR A 192 6.84 0.23 4.39
N GLN A 193 6.03 -0.31 3.48
CA GLN A 193 5.47 0.44 2.36
C GLN A 193 4.46 1.52 2.80
N GLY A 194 3.70 1.28 3.87
CA GLY A 194 2.67 2.19 4.36
C GLY A 194 3.19 3.31 5.27
N GLN A 195 4.22 3.05 6.07
CA GLN A 195 4.63 3.95 7.17
C GLN A 195 6.09 4.43 7.07
N VAL A 196 6.97 3.66 6.40
CA VAL A 196 8.42 3.92 6.43
C VAL A 196 8.95 4.39 5.08
N ALA A 197 8.57 3.72 4.01
CA ALA A 197 9.07 3.95 2.66
C ALA A 197 8.60 5.31 2.13
N PHE A 198 9.53 6.03 1.51
CA PHE A 198 9.23 7.26 0.77
C PHE A 198 9.18 6.93 -0.72
N SER A 199 7.99 6.87 -1.29
CA SER A 199 7.78 6.58 -2.71
C SER A 199 7.14 7.76 -3.41
N ARG A 200 7.60 8.05 -4.64
CA ARG A 200 6.90 8.97 -5.54
C ARG A 200 5.80 8.19 -6.24
N THR A 201 4.55 8.58 -6.01
CA THR A 201 3.40 7.92 -6.61
C THR A 201 2.76 8.85 -7.64
N SER A 202 2.53 8.33 -8.84
CA SER A 202 1.70 8.98 -9.85
C SER A 202 0.25 8.58 -9.63
N LEU A 203 -0.62 9.56 -9.41
CA LEU A 203 -2.04 9.33 -9.12
C LEU A 203 -2.89 9.71 -10.34
N LEU A 204 -3.74 8.81 -10.82
CA LEU A 204 -4.73 9.14 -11.85
C LEU A 204 -6.07 9.51 -11.20
N GLY A 205 -6.42 10.79 -11.27
CA GLY A 205 -7.64 11.31 -10.67
C GLY A 205 -7.52 11.48 -9.15
N GLU A 206 -8.49 12.19 -8.57
CA GLU A 206 -8.61 12.43 -7.14
C GLU A 206 -10.01 12.01 -6.70
N LYS A 207 -10.13 11.37 -5.53
CA LYS A 207 -11.43 10.95 -4.99
C LYS A 207 -12.35 12.17 -4.81
N CYS A 208 -13.52 12.17 -5.44
CA CYS A 208 -14.45 13.27 -5.24
C CYS A 208 -15.24 13.05 -3.94
N ARG A 209 -15.08 13.96 -2.97
CA ARG A 209 -15.79 13.91 -1.69
C ARG A 209 -17.17 14.58 -1.79
N VAL A 210 -17.99 14.12 -2.73
CA VAL A 210 -19.38 14.55 -2.90
C VAL A 210 -20.27 13.33 -3.07
N GLU A 211 -21.51 13.46 -2.62
CA GLU A 211 -22.57 12.50 -2.95
C GLU A 211 -22.76 12.44 -4.47
N PHE A 212 -23.10 11.25 -4.98
CA PHE A 212 -23.17 10.97 -6.41
C PHE A 212 -24.12 11.91 -7.17
N ASP A 213 -25.23 12.30 -6.54
CA ASP A 213 -26.24 13.22 -7.09
C ASP A 213 -25.72 14.64 -7.33
N ARG A 214 -24.63 15.02 -6.66
CA ARG A 214 -24.00 16.35 -6.76
C ARG A 214 -22.72 16.35 -7.59
N PHE A 215 -22.41 15.22 -8.24
CA PHE A 215 -21.21 15.07 -9.04
C PHE A 215 -21.13 16.08 -10.19
N ALA A 216 -22.25 16.33 -10.86
CA ALA A 216 -22.34 17.28 -11.98
C ALA A 216 -22.23 18.76 -11.55
N GLU A 217 -22.41 19.07 -10.26
CA GLU A 217 -22.41 20.44 -9.72
C GLU A 217 -21.01 20.94 -9.36
N LYS A 218 -20.02 20.04 -9.24
CA LYS A 218 -18.63 20.39 -8.90
C LYS A 218 -17.66 19.95 -9.97
N ALA A 219 -16.57 20.70 -10.09
CA ALA A 219 -15.40 20.33 -10.87
C ALA A 219 -14.61 19.21 -10.14
N CYS A 220 -15.19 18.00 -10.09
CA CYS A 220 -14.50 16.80 -9.62
C CYS A 220 -13.34 16.48 -10.56
N LYS A 221 -12.19 16.16 -9.96
CA LYS A 221 -10.97 15.73 -10.66
C LYS A 221 -10.88 14.20 -10.68
N GLU A 222 -12.00 13.52 -10.78
CA GLU A 222 -12.04 12.06 -10.83
C GLU A 222 -11.47 11.52 -12.14
N THR A 223 -11.17 10.23 -12.16
CA THR A 223 -10.65 9.58 -13.38
C THR A 223 -11.68 9.62 -14.51
N ASN A 224 -11.22 9.73 -15.75
CA ASN A 224 -12.06 9.59 -16.94
C ASN A 224 -12.00 8.12 -17.43
N PRO A 225 -13.12 7.51 -17.87
CA PRO A 225 -13.12 6.13 -18.37
C PRO A 225 -12.08 5.84 -19.48
N GLY A 226 -11.84 6.80 -20.38
CA GLY A 226 -10.81 6.70 -21.40
C GLY A 226 -9.40 6.67 -20.80
N ALA A 227 -9.12 7.54 -19.83
CA ALA A 227 -7.81 7.56 -19.15
C ALA A 227 -7.59 6.29 -18.32
N PHE A 228 -8.64 5.81 -17.65
CA PHE A 228 -8.64 4.55 -16.93
C PHE A 228 -8.34 3.36 -17.87
N HIS A 229 -9.02 3.29 -19.01
CA HIS A 229 -8.74 2.25 -20.01
C HIS A 229 -7.32 2.34 -20.56
N LEU A 230 -6.77 3.55 -20.75
CA LEU A 230 -5.37 3.71 -21.13
C LEU A 230 -4.41 3.16 -20.05
N VAL A 231 -4.67 3.38 -18.76
CA VAL A 231 -3.85 2.78 -17.69
C VAL A 231 -3.92 1.26 -17.75
N LEU A 232 -5.12 0.68 -17.83
CA LEU A 232 -5.28 -0.77 -17.93
C LEU A 232 -4.48 -1.34 -19.11
N ALA A 233 -4.70 -0.78 -20.31
CA ALA A 233 -4.07 -1.27 -21.52
C ALA A 233 -2.55 -1.11 -21.53
N ASN A 234 -2.03 0.00 -21.00
CA ASN A 234 -0.59 0.26 -21.00
C ASN A 234 0.13 -0.45 -19.86
N GLU A 235 -0.35 -0.32 -18.62
CA GLU A 235 0.32 -0.91 -17.45
C GLU A 235 0.22 -2.44 -17.49
N LEU A 236 -0.98 -2.99 -17.61
CA LEU A 236 -1.16 -4.44 -17.57
C LEU A 236 -1.00 -5.11 -18.95
N GLY A 237 -1.34 -4.42 -20.04
CA GLY A 237 -1.33 -5.00 -21.38
C GLY A 237 0.01 -4.87 -22.13
N LEU A 238 0.82 -3.84 -21.82
CA LEU A 238 2.09 -3.59 -22.51
C LEU A 238 3.30 -3.68 -21.58
N LYS A 239 3.17 -3.23 -20.32
CA LYS A 239 4.29 -3.20 -19.37
C LYS A 239 4.32 -4.38 -18.40
N ASN A 240 3.25 -5.19 -18.35
CA ASN A 240 3.06 -6.28 -17.37
C ASN A 240 3.22 -5.78 -15.91
N GLN A 241 2.76 -4.56 -15.64
CA GLN A 241 2.91 -3.89 -14.36
C GLN A 241 1.53 -3.66 -13.73
N GLY A 242 1.37 -4.08 -12.48
CA GLY A 242 0.17 -3.81 -11.69
C GLY A 242 0.20 -2.41 -11.08
N PHE A 243 -0.95 -1.96 -10.60
CA PHE A 243 -1.11 -0.67 -9.93
C PHE A 243 -2.15 -0.75 -8.83
N VAL A 244 -2.16 0.24 -7.93
CA VAL A 244 -3.13 0.31 -6.83
C VAL A 244 -4.35 1.13 -7.25
N MET A 245 -5.54 0.65 -6.91
CA MET A 245 -6.80 1.33 -7.21
C MET A 245 -7.68 1.41 -5.96
N ASP A 246 -8.31 2.57 -5.73
CA ASP A 246 -9.44 2.67 -4.80
C ASP A 246 -10.65 2.00 -5.44
N MET A 247 -11.13 0.89 -4.86
CA MET A 247 -12.28 0.15 -5.37
C MET A 247 -13.63 0.70 -4.91
N LYS A 248 -13.63 1.72 -4.02
CA LYS A 248 -14.85 2.34 -3.53
C LYS A 248 -15.03 3.75 -4.05
N PHE A 249 -16.19 4.00 -4.64
CA PHE A 249 -16.60 5.33 -5.05
C PHE A 249 -16.86 6.24 -3.84
N ASP A 250 -17.61 5.75 -2.86
CA ASP A 250 -17.98 6.48 -1.64
C ASP A 250 -17.31 5.92 -0.37
N GLY A 251 -17.40 6.66 0.74
CA GLY A 251 -16.88 6.24 2.04
C GLY A 251 -15.36 6.05 2.11
N ALA A 252 -14.94 5.06 2.89
CA ALA A 252 -13.54 4.76 3.16
C ALA A 252 -12.77 4.37 1.88
N THR A 253 -11.53 4.86 1.76
CA THR A 253 -10.62 4.49 0.67
C THR A 253 -10.14 3.06 0.87
N LEU A 254 -10.38 2.19 -0.11
CA LEU A 254 -9.91 0.80 -0.08
C LEU A 254 -8.98 0.52 -1.25
N ASN A 255 -7.68 0.50 -0.96
CA ASN A 255 -6.62 0.29 -1.94
C ASN A 255 -6.46 -1.19 -2.24
N PHE A 256 -6.68 -1.60 -3.49
CA PHE A 256 -6.42 -2.97 -3.92
C PHE A 256 -5.41 -3.02 -5.05
N PRO A 257 -4.55 -4.05 -5.09
CA PRO A 257 -3.63 -4.27 -6.20
C PRO A 257 -4.40 -4.79 -7.42
N VAL A 258 -4.38 -4.04 -8.51
CA VAL A 258 -4.88 -4.47 -9.82
C VAL A 258 -3.77 -5.20 -10.55
N HIS A 259 -4.00 -6.47 -10.85
CA HIS A 259 -3.00 -7.36 -11.44
C HIS A 259 -3.40 -7.92 -12.80
N SER A 260 -4.65 -7.76 -13.21
CA SER A 260 -5.12 -8.17 -14.52
C SER A 260 -6.34 -7.37 -14.94
N TYR A 261 -6.58 -7.31 -16.25
CA TYR A 261 -7.81 -6.80 -16.81
C TYR A 261 -8.18 -7.57 -18.07
N ARG A 262 -9.47 -7.53 -18.39
CA ARG A 262 -10.03 -7.96 -19.66
C ARG A 262 -11.14 -7.00 -20.01
N SER A 263 -11.18 -6.63 -21.26
CA SER A 263 -12.17 -5.76 -21.85
C SER A 263 -12.69 -6.37 -23.16
N THR A 264 -13.89 -5.97 -23.53
CA THR A 264 -14.57 -6.40 -24.75
C THR A 264 -15.17 -5.18 -25.44
N VAL A 265 -15.05 -5.14 -26.77
CA VAL A 265 -15.70 -4.11 -27.57
C VAL A 265 -17.15 -4.51 -27.77
N LEU A 266 -18.07 -3.72 -27.23
CA LEU A 266 -19.51 -3.93 -27.36
C LEU A 266 -20.05 -3.27 -28.63
N GLN A 267 -19.60 -2.06 -28.91
CA GLN A 267 -20.02 -1.29 -30.08
C GLN A 267 -18.84 -0.53 -30.70
N ASP A 268 -18.90 -0.38 -32.02
CA ASP A 268 -17.94 0.37 -32.81
C ASP A 268 -18.68 1.30 -33.78
N ASN A 269 -19.01 2.49 -33.28
CA ASN A 269 -19.78 3.48 -34.02
C ASN A 269 -18.83 4.33 -34.86
N LEU A 270 -18.85 4.12 -36.17
CA LEU A 270 -18.05 4.89 -37.15
C LEU A 270 -18.53 6.34 -37.32
N MET A 271 -19.65 6.71 -36.69
CA MET A 271 -20.14 8.08 -36.61
C MET A 271 -20.33 8.44 -35.14
N PRO A 272 -20.02 9.69 -34.74
CA PRO A 272 -20.25 10.17 -33.38
C PRO A 272 -21.75 10.21 -33.05
N LEU A 273 -22.10 9.84 -31.83
CA LEU A 273 -23.42 10.06 -31.25
C LEU A 273 -23.73 11.56 -31.10
N PRO A 274 -25.02 11.96 -30.96
CA PRO A 274 -25.40 13.37 -30.88
C PRO A 274 -24.73 14.19 -29.76
N ASN A 275 -24.25 13.52 -28.70
CA ASN A 275 -23.65 14.16 -27.53
C ASN A 275 -22.13 13.93 -27.42
N SER A 276 -21.47 13.45 -28.48
CA SER A 276 -20.01 13.27 -28.48
C SER A 276 -19.27 14.59 -28.34
N ALA A 277 -18.05 14.54 -27.79
CA ALA A 277 -17.18 15.71 -27.74
C ALA A 277 -16.85 16.23 -29.15
N THR A 278 -16.70 17.54 -29.29
CA THR A 278 -16.33 18.19 -30.57
C THR A 278 -15.06 17.58 -31.16
N GLY A 279 -15.11 17.17 -32.43
CA GLY A 279 -14.00 16.52 -33.12
C GLY A 279 -13.99 14.99 -33.04
N THR A 280 -14.95 14.39 -32.33
CA THR A 280 -15.14 12.93 -32.34
C THR A 280 -15.53 12.46 -33.74
N SER A 281 -14.80 11.48 -34.26
CA SER A 281 -15.03 10.87 -35.58
C SER A 281 -15.44 9.41 -35.51
N ARG A 282 -15.33 8.80 -34.33
CA ARG A 282 -15.62 7.39 -34.05
C ARG A 282 -15.80 7.23 -32.54
N GLU A 283 -16.73 6.38 -32.13
CA GLU A 283 -16.96 6.03 -30.73
C GLU A 283 -16.92 4.52 -30.55
N ILE A 284 -16.31 4.10 -29.45
CA ILE A 284 -16.16 2.68 -29.12
C ILE A 284 -16.68 2.48 -27.71
N GLU A 285 -17.63 1.57 -27.57
CA GLU A 285 -18.15 1.15 -26.27
C GLU A 285 -17.39 -0.09 -25.81
N VAL A 286 -16.87 -0.03 -24.58
CA VAL A 286 -16.01 -1.06 -24.00
C VAL A 286 -16.51 -1.43 -22.62
N GLN A 287 -16.54 -2.73 -22.34
CA GLN A 287 -16.83 -3.31 -21.03
C GLN A 287 -15.67 -4.18 -20.56
#